data_AF-A0A9D8P931-F1
#
_entry.id   AF-A0A9D8P931-F1
#
_cell.length_a   1.000
_cell.length_b   1.000
_cell.length_c   1.000
_cell.angle_alpha   90.00
_cell.angle_beta   90.00
_cell.angle_gamma   90.00
#
_symmetry.space_group_name_H-M   'P 1'
#
loop_
_entity.id
_entity.type
_entity.pdbx_description
1 polymer ?
#
loop_
_entity_poly.entity_id
_entity_poly.type
_entity_poly.pdbx_seq_one_letter_code
_entity_poly.pdbx_strand_id
1 'polypeptide(L)' 'MVPFRVFDRENKELFVVLNYHPGASAGDQGHYLLAREDDNERDGEMVIVPATNFAKFRLVDFLDDGGDGYSD' A
#
# COMPACT_ATOMS: atom_id res chain seq x y z
N MET A 1 -5.76 0.55 11.14
CA MET A 1 -5.51 1.21 9.84
C MET A 1 -6.41 0.53 8.83
N VAL A 2 -7.12 1.29 7.98
CA VAL A 2 -7.89 0.72 6.88
C VAL A 2 -6.91 0.41 5.74
N PRO A 3 -6.93 -0.79 5.13
CA PRO A 3 -6.11 -1.08 3.95
C PRO A 3 -6.44 -0.11 2.81
N PHE A 4 -5.43 0.30 2.05
CA PHE A 4 -5.61 1.23 0.95
C PHE A 4 -4.66 0.91 -0.19
N ARG A 5 -5.05 1.27 -1.41
CA ARG A 5 -4.23 1.02 -2.60
C ARG A 5 -3.33 2.20 -2.90
N VAL A 6 -2.12 1.88 -3.30
CA VAL A 6 -1.12 2.84 -3.74
C VAL A 6 -0.49 2.42 -5.05
N PHE A 7 -0.13 3.41 -5.85
CA PHE A 7 0.54 3.20 -7.12
C PHE A 7 1.98 3.72 -7.05
N ASP A 8 2.94 2.85 -7.32
CA ASP A 8 4.35 3.21 -7.50
C ASP A 8 4.52 3.83 -8.89
N ARG A 9 4.85 5.12 -8.92
CA ARG A 9 5.01 5.86 -10.19
C ARG A 9 6.30 5.52 -10.93
N GLU A 10 7.33 5.04 -10.25
CA GLU A 10 8.63 4.72 -10.85
C GLU A 10 8.55 3.36 -11.56
N ASN A 11 8.05 2.35 -10.86
CA ASN A 11 7.95 0.98 -11.39
C ASN A 11 6.63 0.71 -12.12
N LYS A 12 5.65 1.62 -12.00
CA LYS A 12 4.29 1.49 -12.55
C LYS A 12 3.55 0.25 -12.01
N GLU A 13 3.67 0.02 -10.71
CA GLU A 13 3.12 -1.14 -10.02
C GLU A 13 2.04 -0.71 -9.03
N LEU A 14 1.01 -1.53 -8.87
CA LEU A 14 -0.07 -1.32 -7.89
C LEU A 14 0.21 -2.16 -6.64
N PHE A 15 -0.10 -1.60 -5.47
CA PHE A 15 0.07 -2.28 -4.20
C PHE A 15 -1.10 -1.98 -3.26
N VAL A 16 -1.41 -2.93 -2.39
CA VAL A 16 -2.26 -2.76 -1.23
C VAL A 16 -1.38 -2.58 0.00
N VAL A 17 -1.60 -1.51 0.76
CA VAL A 17 -0.95 -1.27 2.04
C VAL A 17 -1.70 -2.00 3.13
N LEU A 18 -1.02 -2.95 3.77
CA LEU A 18 -1.60 -3.84 4.78
C LEU A 18 -1.35 -3.32 6.19
N ASN A 19 -0.14 -2.82 6.47
CA ASN A 19 0.20 -2.34 7.81
C ASN A 19 1.31 -1.28 7.81
N TYR A 20 1.41 -0.54 8.92
CA TYR A 20 2.52 0.36 9.22
C TYR A 20 3.15 -0.01 10.56
N HIS A 21 4.46 -0.17 10.57
CA HIS A 21 5.25 -0.40 11.77
C HIS A 21 6.07 0.86 12.09
N PRO A 22 5.82 1.54 13.22
CA PRO A 22 6.56 2.73 13.60
C PRO A 22 8.03 2.41 13.90
N GLY A 23 8.90 3.36 13.61
CA GLY A 23 10.34 3.25 13.92
C GLY A 23 10.61 3.22 15.41
N ALA A 24 11.65 2.50 15.83
CA ALA A 24 11.97 2.28 17.24
C ALA A 24 12.85 3.39 17.86
N SER A 25 13.45 4.25 17.02
CA SER A 25 14.46 5.23 17.41
C SER A 25 14.18 6.61 16.81
N ALA A 26 14.72 7.66 17.44
CA ALA A 26 14.65 9.02 16.89
C ALA A 26 15.33 9.09 15.52
N GLY A 27 14.57 9.44 14.48
CA GLY A 27 15.03 9.50 13.09
C GLY A 27 14.60 8.31 12.22
N ASP A 28 14.09 7.23 12.81
CA ASP A 28 13.48 6.12 12.07
C ASP A 28 11.99 6.42 11.85
N GLN A 29 11.58 6.60 10.59
CA GLN A 29 10.20 6.89 10.22
C GLN A 29 9.33 5.63 10.14
N GLY A 30 9.89 4.45 10.37
CA GLY A 30 9.17 3.18 10.30
C GLY A 30 9.04 2.62 8.89
N HIS A 31 8.20 1.60 8.75
CA HIS A 31 8.11 0.77 7.55
C HIS A 31 6.64 0.44 7.25
N TYR A 32 6.32 0.37 5.96
CA TYR A 32 5.03 -0.13 5.48
C TYR A 32 5.18 -1.56 5.00
N LEU A 33 4.17 -2.39 5.27
CA LEU A 33 4.00 -3.70 4.64
C LEU A 33 2.97 -3.55 3.52
N LEU A 34 3.36 -3.94 2.32
CA LEU A 34 2.54 -3.89 1.11
C LEU A 34 2.41 -5.29 0.51
N ALA A 35 1.30 -5.55 -0.17
CA ALA A 35 1.15 -6.66 -1.11
C ALA A 35 1.00 -6.10 -2.51
N ARG A 36 1.68 -6.69 -3.48
CA ARG A 36 1.56 -6.32 -4.89
C ARG A 36 0.20 -6.76 -5.44
N GLU A 37 -0.42 -5.90 -6.23
CA GLU A 37 -1.55 -6.26 -7.10
C GLU A 37 -1.07 -6.20 -8.56
N ASP A 38 -1.04 -7.35 -9.21
CA ASP A 38 -0.59 -7.48 -10.60
C ASP A 38 -1.34 -8.63 -11.28
N ASP A 39 -1.34 -8.67 -12.61
CA ASP A 39 -1.99 -9.75 -13.38
C ASP A 39 -1.03 -10.94 -13.66
N ASN A 40 0.15 -10.95 -13.01
CA ASN A 40 1.23 -11.91 -13.25
C ASN A 40 1.52 -12.80 -12.02
N GLU A 41 2.58 -13.62 -12.11
CA GLU A 41 2.97 -14.56 -11.05
C GLU A 41 3.45 -13.92 -9.73
N ARG A 42 3.66 -12.60 -9.73
CA ARG A 42 4.09 -11.81 -8.56
C ARG A 42 2.92 -11.19 -7.81
N ASP A 43 1.69 -11.45 -8.25
CA ASP A 43 0.50 -11.03 -7.52
C ASP A 43 0.52 -11.56 -6.08
N GLY A 44 0.18 -10.70 -5.12
CA GLY A 44 0.25 -11.01 -3.69
C GLY A 44 1.66 -11.05 -3.09
N GLU A 45 2.72 -10.75 -3.85
CA GLU A 45 4.08 -10.64 -3.31
C GLU A 45 4.15 -9.58 -2.21
N MET A 46 4.61 -9.96 -1.01
CA MET A 46 4.72 -9.05 0.13
C MET A 46 6.06 -8.31 0.12
N VAL A 47 6.02 -6.99 0.26
CA VAL A 47 7.19 -6.12 0.27
C VAL A 47 7.15 -5.19 1.48
N ILE A 48 8.29 -5.02 2.14
CA ILE A 48 8.47 -4.03 3.21
C ILE A 48 9.17 -2.81 2.61
N VAL A 49 8.53 -1.65 2.72
CA VAL A 49 9.04 -0.38 2.18
C VAL A 49 9.30 0.60 3.33
N PRO A 50 10.52 1.19 3.44
CA PRO A 50 10.78 2.25 4.40
C PRO A 50 9.83 3.43 4.19
N ALA A 51 9.31 4.02 5.28
CA ALA A 51 8.38 5.13 5.21
C ALA A 51 8.95 6.35 4.44
N THR A 52 10.27 6.55 4.48
CA THR A 52 10.99 7.57 3.71
C THR A 52 10.83 7.40 2.20
N ASN A 53 10.69 6.17 1.72
CA ASN A 53 10.52 5.85 0.31
C ASN A 53 9.05 5.87 -0.11
N PHE A 54 8.13 5.89 0.85
CA PHE A 54 6.69 5.86 0.60
C PHE A 54 6.17 7.14 -0.08
N ALA A 55 6.89 8.26 0.01
CA ALA A 55 6.55 9.53 -0.64
C ALA A 55 6.48 9.44 -2.18
N LYS A 56 7.06 8.39 -2.78
CA LYS A 56 7.02 8.13 -4.23
C LYS A 56 5.71 7.48 -4.69
N PHE A 57 4.98 6.90 -3.75
CA PHE A 57 3.72 6.21 -4.00
C PHE A 57 2.57 7.22 -4.00
N ARG A 58 1.58 6.99 -4.86
CA ARG A 58 0.36 7.79 -4.89
C ARG A 58 -0.80 6.98 -4.34
N LEU A 59 -1.53 7.53 -3.37
CA LEU A 59 -2.80 6.97 -2.93
C LEU A 59 -3.77 6.90 -4.10
N VAL A 60 -4.35 5.71 -4.32
CA VAL A 60 -5.38 5.46 -5.33
C VAL A 60 -6.75 5.55 -4.68
N ASP A 61 -7.02 4.67 -3.72
CA ASP A 61 -8.26 4.63 -2.94
C ASP A 61 -8.08 3.82 -1.63
N PHE A 62 -9.14 3.79 -0.83
CA PHE A 62 -9.25 2.92 0.33
C PHE A 62 -10.02 1.66 -0.06
N LEU A 63 -9.60 0.51 0.47
CA LEU A 63 -10.37 -0.71 0.39
C LEU A 63 -11.45 -0.64 1.47
N ASP A 64 -12.62 -0.14 1.12
CA ASP A 64 -13.78 -0.13 1.99
C ASP A 64 -14.66 -1.35 1.67
N ASP A 65 -15.00 -2.13 2.69
CA ASP A 65 -15.77 -3.38 2.60
C ASP A 65 -17.30 -3.10 2.53
N GLY A 66 -17.70 -1.86 2.18
CA GLY A 66 -19.07 -1.35 2.44
C GLY A 66 -19.68 -0.48 1.35
N GLY A 67 -19.33 -0.71 0.08
CA GLY A 67 -19.92 -0.03 -1.07
C GLY A 67 -21.01 -0.85 -1.77
N ASP A 68 -22.06 -1.26 -1.04
CA ASP A 68 -23.34 -1.65 -1.63
C ASP A 68 -23.96 -0.42 -2.32
N GLY A 69 -23.45 -0.11 -3.50
CA GLY A 69 -23.96 0.92 -4.40
C GLY A 69 -24.77 0.31 -5.54
N TYR A 70 -25.62 -0.69 -5.26
CA TYR A 70 -26.77 -0.95 -6.12
C TYR A 70 -27.81 0.13 -5.81
N SER A 71 -27.80 1.18 -6.62
CA SER A 71 -28.90 2.13 -6.77
C SER A 71 -28.87 2.66 -8.19
N ASP A 72 -29.41 1.90 -9.14
CA ASP A 72 -30.68 2.19 -9.83
C ASP A 72 -31.08 0.98 -10.69
#